data_AF-W1XDU5-F1
#
_entry.id   AF-W1XDU5-F1
#
_cell.length_a   1.000
_cell.length_b   1.000
_cell.length_c   1.000
_cell.angle_alpha   90.00
_cell.angle_beta   90.00
_cell.angle_gamma   90.00
#
_symmetry.space_group_name_H-M   'P 1'
#
loop_
_entity.id
_entity.type
_entity.pdbx_description
1 polymer ?
#
loop_
_entity_poly.entity_id
_entity_poly.type
_entity_poly.pdbx_seq_one_letter_code
_entity_poly.pdbx_strand_id
1 'polypeptide(L)'
;LNQSGIEYLIRLIDRHGVDIVKRGKKTYYSPELKQKILHQVLLEGRSQLSVSLDFALPNRGTLPNWLAQYKKNGYTIVEKQRGRPPKMGRKKKKTWEEM
;
A
#
# COMPACT_ATOMS: atom_id res chain seq x y z
N LEU A 1 -10.73 -21.38 1.06
CA LEU A 1 -9.92 -20.47 1.91
C LEU A 1 -8.45 -20.65 1.52
N ASN A 2 -7.73 -19.56 1.25
CA ASN A 2 -6.31 -19.66 0.85
C ASN A 2 -5.44 -19.89 2.09
N GLN A 3 -4.89 -21.10 2.24
CA GLN A 3 -4.09 -21.50 3.40
C GLN A 3 -2.88 -20.58 3.65
N SER A 4 -2.19 -20.19 2.58
CA SER A 4 -1.05 -19.26 2.64
C SER A 4 -1.43 -17.85 3.13
N GLY A 5 -2.69 -17.43 2.93
CA GLY A 5 -3.20 -16.17 3.46
C GLY A 5 -3.46 -16.24 4.96
N ILE A 6 -3.96 -17.38 5.45
CA ILE A 6 -4.19 -17.62 6.88
C ILE A 6 -2.86 -17.71 7.63
N GLU A 7 -1.89 -18.47 7.11
CA GLU A 7 -0.54 -18.57 7.68
C GLU A 7 0.14 -17.19 7.78
N TYR A 8 -0.08 -16.32 6.80
CA TYR A 8 0.45 -14.96 6.83
C TYR A 8 -0.18 -14.10 7.93
N LEU A 9 -1.49 -14.19 8.11
CA LEU A 9 -2.19 -13.47 9.19
C LEU A 9 -1.73 -13.94 10.56
N ILE A 10 -1.53 -15.25 10.75
CA ILE A 10 -1.00 -15.80 12.00
C ILE A 10 0.38 -15.19 12.31
N ARG A 11 1.29 -15.14 11.33
CA ARG A 11 2.63 -14.52 11.50
C ARG A 11 2.57 -13.02 11.79
N LEU A 12 1.58 -12.31 11.26
CA LEU A 12 1.35 -10.89 11.57
C LEU A 12 0.91 -10.70 13.02
N ILE A 13 -0.03 -11.52 13.48
CA ILE A 13 -0.55 -11.49 14.84
C ILE A 13 0.54 -11.85 15.85
N ASP A 14 1.38 -12.84 15.53
CA ASP A 14 2.48 -13.27 16.38
C ASP A 14 3.50 -12.15 16.63
N ARG A 15 3.80 -11.32 15.62
CA ARG A 15 4.80 -10.23 15.74
C ARG A 15 4.26 -8.94 16.33
N HIS A 16 3.05 -8.55 15.94
CA HIS A 16 2.52 -7.21 16.23
C HIS A 16 1.24 -7.23 17.06
N GLY A 17 0.76 -8.42 17.43
CA GLY A 17 -0.48 -8.61 18.16
C GLY A 17 -1.72 -8.58 17.26
N VAL A 18 -2.86 -8.88 17.87
CA VAL A 18 -4.15 -8.99 17.18
C VAL A 18 -4.68 -7.66 16.63
N ASP A 19 -4.16 -6.53 17.13
CA ASP A 19 -4.67 -5.20 16.79
C ASP A 19 -4.46 -4.84 15.31
N ILE A 20 -3.37 -5.33 14.70
CA ILE A 20 -3.06 -5.11 13.28
C ILE A 20 -4.09 -5.75 12.34
N VAL A 21 -4.70 -6.85 12.77
CA VAL A 21 -5.72 -7.57 11.98
C VAL A 21 -7.13 -7.03 12.25
N LYS A 22 -7.33 -6.28 13.34
CA LYS A 22 -8.62 -5.62 13.56
C LYS A 22 -8.89 -4.68 12.39
N ARG A 23 -10.08 -4.82 11.78
CA ARG A 23 -10.50 -3.98 10.66
C ARG A 23 -10.69 -2.54 11.14
N GLY A 24 -9.62 -1.76 11.06
CA GLY A 24 -9.61 -0.33 11.29
C GLY A 24 -9.75 0.50 10.01
N LYS A 25 -9.47 1.79 10.12
CA LYS A 25 -9.38 2.71 8.97
C LYS A 25 -8.32 2.21 7.98
N LYS A 26 -8.52 2.51 6.69
CA LYS A 26 -7.52 2.20 5.65
C LYS A 26 -6.18 2.83 6.05
N THR A 27 -5.15 2.00 6.23
CA THR A 27 -3.78 2.46 6.50
C THR A 27 -3.32 3.34 5.34
N TYR A 28 -3.09 4.63 5.62
CA TYR A 28 -2.42 5.53 4.70
C TYR A 28 -0.92 5.29 4.82
N TYR A 29 -0.27 5.05 3.69
CA TYR A 29 1.18 4.88 3.61
C TYR A 29 1.74 6.12 2.93
N SER A 30 2.53 6.90 3.67
CA SER A 30 3.19 8.08 3.11
C SER A 30 4.16 7.67 1.99
N PRO A 31 4.44 8.57 1.04
CA PRO A 31 5.44 8.34 0.00
C PRO A 31 6.80 7.99 0.58
N GLU A 32 7.24 8.67 1.65
CA GLU A 32 8.56 8.40 2.25
C GLU A 32 8.61 7.00 2.86
N LEU A 33 7.53 6.56 3.51
CA LEU A 33 7.46 5.22 4.08
C LEU A 33 7.46 4.14 2.98
N LYS A 34 6.72 4.35 1.88
CA LYS A 34 6.79 3.46 0.72
C LYS A 34 8.19 3.41 0.15
N GLN A 35 8.88 4.55 0.07
CA GLN A 35 10.24 4.62 -0.43
C GLN A 35 11.19 3.83 0.46
N LYS A 36 11.12 4.03 1.78
CA LYS A 36 11.93 3.30 2.75
C LYS A 36 11.75 1.80 2.60
N ILE A 37 10.51 1.33 2.48
CA ILE A 37 10.19 -0.09 2.28
C ILE A 37 10.79 -0.61 0.96
N LEU A 38 10.64 0.12 -0.14
CA LEU A 38 11.19 -0.27 -1.44
C LEU A 38 12.72 -0.30 -1.44
N HIS A 39 13.37 0.66 -0.80
CA HIS A 39 14.83 0.69 -0.64
C HIS A 39 15.34 -0.51 0.16
N GLN A 40 14.66 -0.92 1.24
CA GLN A 40 15.02 -2.12 2.01
C GLN A 40 14.97 -3.40 1.16
N VAL A 41 14.01 -3.50 0.23
CA VAL A 41 13.92 -4.65 -0.67
C VAL A 41 14.97 -4.58 -1.79
N LEU A 42 15.15 -3.40 -2.39
CA LEU A 42 15.97 -3.24 -3.59
C LEU A 42 17.47 -3.10 -3.30
N LEU A 43 17.85 -2.35 -2.26
CA LEU A 43 19.25 -2.11 -1.90
C LEU A 43 19.80 -3.19 -0.97
N GLU A 44 19.04 -3.56 0.05
CA GLU A 44 19.49 -4.57 1.03
C GLU A 44 19.18 -6.01 0.60
N GLY A 45 18.47 -6.19 -0.52
CA GLY A 45 18.15 -7.51 -1.06
C GLY A 45 17.24 -8.36 -0.15
N ARG A 46 16.54 -7.74 0.80
CA ARG A 46 15.69 -8.47 1.76
C ARG A 46 14.50 -9.11 1.05
N SER A 47 14.06 -10.24 1.59
CA SER A 47 12.85 -10.92 1.11
C SER A 47 11.63 -10.02 1.24
N GLN A 48 10.80 -9.97 0.19
CA GLN A 48 9.54 -9.22 0.21
C GLN A 48 8.63 -9.66 1.36
N LEU A 49 8.65 -10.96 1.71
CA LEU A 49 7.83 -11.49 2.77
C LEU A 49 8.26 -11.00 4.15
N SER A 50 9.57 -10.97 4.43
CA SER A 50 10.07 -10.49 5.72
C SER A 50 9.81 -9.01 5.87
N VAL A 51 10.10 -8.21 4.83
CA VAL A 51 9.82 -6.77 4.83
C VAL A 51 8.32 -6.50 5.02
N SER A 52 7.45 -7.28 4.37
CA SER A 52 6.00 -7.12 4.57
C SER A 52 5.56 -7.41 6.00
N LEU A 53 6.19 -8.38 6.68
CA LEU A 53 5.93 -8.69 8.07
C LEU A 53 6.49 -7.61 9.02
N ASP A 54 7.69 -7.11 8.76
CA ASP A 54 8.35 -6.10 9.61
C ASP A 54 7.57 -4.78 9.59
N PHE A 55 7.08 -4.36 8.42
CA PHE A 55 6.27 -3.16 8.24
C PHE A 55 4.76 -3.39 8.42
N ALA A 56 4.37 -4.58 8.90
CA ALA A 56 2.99 -4.96 9.18
C ALA A 56 2.01 -4.71 8.02
N LEU A 57 2.42 -5.00 6.78
CA LEU A 57 1.55 -4.86 5.63
C LEU A 57 0.42 -5.91 5.71
N PRO A 58 -0.86 -5.51 5.77
CA PRO A 58 -1.97 -6.42 6.05
C PRO A 58 -2.22 -7.43 4.91
N ASN A 59 -1.72 -7.13 3.70
CA ASN A 59 -1.86 -8.00 2.55
C ASN A 59 -0.50 -8.22 1.87
N ARG A 60 -0.13 -9.50 1.67
CA ARG A 60 1.08 -9.92 0.92
C ARG A 60 1.16 -9.29 -0.46
N GLY A 61 0.04 -9.05 -1.14
CA GLY A 61 0.01 -8.49 -2.49
C GLY A 61 0.33 -6.99 -2.56
N THR A 62 0.40 -6.29 -1.42
CA THR A 62 0.63 -4.84 -1.39
C THR A 62 2.02 -4.46 -1.88
N LEU A 63 3.04 -5.12 -1.35
CA LEU A 63 4.44 -4.82 -1.66
C LEU A 63 4.84 -5.18 -3.10
N PRO A 64 4.47 -6.35 -3.66
CA PRO A 64 4.70 -6.65 -5.08
C PRO A 64 4.05 -5.63 -6.02
N ASN A 65 2.83 -5.17 -5.70
CA ASN A 65 2.14 -4.15 -6.48
C ASN A 65 2.88 -2.82 -6.47
N TRP A 66 3.42 -2.39 -5.32
CA TRP A 66 4.25 -1.18 -5.23
C TRP A 66 5.55 -1.33 -6.02
N LEU A 67 6.23 -2.47 -5.93
CA LEU A 67 7.44 -2.75 -6.71
C LEU A 67 7.18 -2.70 -8.22
N ALA A 68 6.08 -3.30 -8.68
CA ALA A 68 5.70 -3.28 -10.08
C ALA A 68 5.41 -1.86 -10.58
N GLN A 69 4.70 -1.05 -9.78
CA GLN A 69 4.43 0.36 -10.11
C GLN A 69 5.71 1.20 -10.09
N TYR A 70 6.58 0.97 -9.13
CA TYR A 70 7.85 1.67 -8.98
C TYR A 70 8.76 1.44 -10.19
N LYS A 71 8.89 0.19 -10.64
CA LYS A 71 9.60 -0.15 -11.88
C LYS A 71 8.95 0.48 -13.11
N LYS A 72 7.61 0.44 -13.21
CA LYS A 72 6.86 1.01 -14.34
C LYS A 72 7.03 2.54 -14.46
N ASN A 73 7.19 3.24 -13.34
CA ASN A 73 7.33 4.69 -13.31
C ASN A 73 8.80 5.16 -13.33
N GLY A 74 9.76 4.29 -13.66
CA GLY A 74 11.18 4.65 -13.69
C GLY A 74 11.74 5.04 -12.33
N TYR A 75 11.41 4.28 -11.27
CA TYR A 75 11.90 4.49 -9.90
C TYR A 75 11.41 5.79 -9.24
N THR A 76 10.28 6.32 -9.71
CA THR A 76 9.60 7.49 -9.10
C THR A 76 8.32 7.07 -8.36
N ILE A 77 8.12 7.59 -7.14
CA ILE A 77 6.91 7.37 -6.35
C ILE A 77 5.87 8.40 -6.77
N VAL A 78 4.88 7.95 -7.53
CA VAL A 78 3.79 8.81 -7.99
C VAL A 78 2.62 8.69 -7.00
N GLU A 79 2.32 9.77 -6.28
CA GLU A 79 1.06 9.91 -5.57
C GLU A 79 -0.08 10.14 -6.58
N LYS A 80 -0.72 9.05 -6.99
CA LYS A 80 -1.91 9.15 -7.84
C LYS A 80 -3.09 9.64 -7.02
N GLN A 81 -3.78 10.66 -7.52
CA GLN A 81 -5.09 11.05 -7.00
C GLN A 81 -6.01 9.83 -7.03
N ARG A 82 -6.57 9.50 -5.86
CA ARG A 82 -7.41 8.32 -5.67
C ARG A 82 -8.75 8.55 -6.37
N GLY A 83 -9.06 7.72 -7.36
CA GLY A 83 -10.35 7.74 -8.05
C GLY A 83 -10.24 7.30 -9.50
N ARG A 84 -11.40 7.15 -10.14
CA ARG A 84 -11.45 7.04 -11.60
C ARG A 84 -11.03 8.40 -12.17
N PRO A 85 -10.13 8.45 -13.18
CA PRO A 85 -9.89 9.68 -13.92
C PRO A 85 -11.25 10.30 -14.31
N PRO A 86 -11.43 11.63 -14.18
CA PRO A 86 -12.69 12.25 -14.54
C PRO A 86 -13.02 11.88 -15.99
N LYS A 87 -14.26 11.42 -16.21
CA LYS A 87 -14.77 11.21 -17.57
C LYS A 87 -14.72 12.60 -18.24
N MET A 88 -13.92 12.74 -19.30
CA MET A 88 -13.75 13.99 -20.04
C MET A 88 -15.13 14.65 -20.27
N GLY A 89 -15.26 15.94 -19.97
CA GLY A 89 -16.48 16.71 -20.19
C GLY A 89 -17.42 16.92 -19.00
N ARG A 90 -17.09 16.47 -17.78
CA ARG A 90 -17.89 16.80 -16.58
C ARG A 90 -17.52 18.20 -16.05
N LYS A 91 -18.37 19.21 -16.29
CA LYS A 91 -18.25 20.54 -15.68
C LYS A 91 -18.26 20.42 -14.14
N LYS A 92 -17.44 21.24 -13.46
CA LYS A 92 -17.49 21.39 -11.99
C LYS A 92 -18.93 21.73 -11.58
N LYS A 93 -19.44 21.09 -10.53
CA LYS A 93 -20.68 21.55 -9.88
C LYS A 93 -20.37 22.89 -9.22
N LYS A 94 -21.27 23.88 -9.36
CA LYS A 94 -21.16 25.17 -8.68
C LYS A 94 -20.93 24.96 -7.19
N THR A 95 -19.98 25.70 -6.63
CA THR A 95 -19.71 25.75 -5.20
C THR A 95 -20.72 26.69 -4.54
N TRP A 96 -20.99 26.57 -3.23
CA TRP A 96 -21.97 27.42 -2.53
C TRP A 96 -21.71 28.93 -2.63
N GLU A 97 -20.48 29.33 -2.98
CA GLU A 97 -20.09 30.72 -3.27
C GLU A 97 -20.62 31.25 -4.62
N GLU A 98 -21.11 30.38 -5.53
CA GLU A 98 -21.64 30.73 -6.86
C GLU A 98 -23.18 30.55 -6.98
N MET A 99 -23.87 30.39 -5.85
CA MET A 99 -25.34 30.42 -5.71
C MET A 99 -25.80 31.80 -5.26
#